data_AF-A0A401TK98-F1
#
_entry.id   AF-A0A401TK98-F1
#
_cell.length_a   1.000
_cell.length_b   1.000
_cell.length_c   1.000
_cell.angle_alpha   90.00
_cell.angle_beta   90.00
_cell.angle_gamma   90.00
#
_symmetry.space_group_name_H-M   'P 1'
#
loop_
_entity.id
_entity.type
_entity.pdbx_description
1 polymer ?
#
loop_
_entity_poly.entity_id
_entity_poly.type
_entity_poly.pdbx_seq_one_letter_code
_entity_poly.pdbx_strand_id
1 'polypeptide(L)' 'DPQQHKICLFEMAGFQGRKMEILDDDVPSLSSHGFTDRVGSITVGCGS' A
#
# COMPACT_ATOMS: atom_id res chain seq x y z
N ASP A 1 11.95 8.17 11.83
CA ASP A 1 12.12 9.49 11.19
C ASP A 1 10.74 9.99 10.79
N PRO A 2 10.35 11.26 10.98
CA PRO A 2 9.09 11.78 10.46
C PRO A 2 8.93 11.68 8.92
N GLN A 3 9.96 11.19 8.20
CA GLN A 3 9.95 10.90 6.76
C GLN A 3 9.89 9.39 6.43
N GLN A 4 9.17 8.60 7.21
CA GLN A 4 9.09 7.14 7.01
C GLN A 4 8.36 6.81 5.71
N HIS A 5 9.05 6.25 4.70
CA HIS A 5 8.47 5.98 3.38
C HIS A 5 7.25 5.08 3.54
N LYS A 6 6.08 5.62 3.19
CA LYS A 6 4.80 4.99 3.47
C LYS A 6 3.89 5.05 2.26
N ILE A 7 3.46 3.88 1.80
CA ILE A 7 2.37 3.76 0.83
C ILE A 7 1.30 2.84 1.40
N CYS A 8 0.04 3.22 1.18
CA CYS A 8 -1.12 2.40 1.51
C CYS A 8 -1.88 2.06 0.24
N LEU A 9 -2.12 0.77 0.03
CA LEU A 9 -2.88 0.22 -1.07
C LEU A 9 -4.28 -0.13 -0.59
N PHE A 10 -5.28 0.15 -1.41
CA PHE A 10 -6.69 -0.15 -1.13
C PHE A 10 -7.27 -1.00 -2.25
N GLU A 11 -8.06 -1.99 -1.87
CA GLU A 11 -8.72 -2.92 -2.81
C GLU A 11 -9.74 -2.19 -3.70
N MET A 12 -10.49 -1.25 -3.14
CA MET A 12 -11.53 -0.49 -3.86
C MET A 12 -11.07 0.92 -4.21
N ALA A 13 -11.80 1.55 -5.14
CA ALA A 13 -11.66 2.97 -5.42
C ALA A 13 -12.11 3.82 -4.21
N GLY A 14 -11.63 5.06 -4.12
CA GLY A 14 -12.02 5.98 -3.05
C GLY A 14 -11.48 5.62 -1.66
N PHE A 15 -10.37 4.89 -1.58
CA PHE A 15 -9.68 4.50 -0.34
C PHE A 15 -10.53 3.61 0.59
N GLN A 16 -11.26 2.67 -0.01
CA GLN A 16 -12.18 1.77 0.69
C GLN A 16 -11.77 0.29 0.53
N GLY A 17 -12.41 -0.57 1.32
CA GLY A 17 -12.18 -2.01 1.32
C GLY A 17 -10.94 -2.42 2.12
N ARG A 18 -10.39 -3.58 1.79
CA ARG A 18 -9.17 -4.07 2.43
C ARG A 18 -8.00 -3.13 2.11
N LYS A 19 -7.15 -2.87 3.11
CA LYS A 19 -5.93 -2.07 2.94
C LYS A 19 -4.66 -2.85 3.30
N MET A 20 -3.56 -2.45 2.68
CA MET A 20 -2.20 -2.91 2.96
C MET A 20 -1.28 -1.69 3.10
N GLU A 21 -0.39 -1.70 4.09
CA GLU A 21 0.59 -0.64 4.30
C GLU A 21 1.99 -1.19 4.03
N ILE A 22 2.79 -0.45 3.25
CA ILE A 22 4.20 -0.70 2.99
C ILE A 22 4.97 0.41 3.69
N LEU A 23 5.94 0.04 4.52
CA LEU A 23 6.71 0.93 5.38
C LEU A 23 8.20 0.63 5.21
N ASP A 24 8.99 1.64 4.83
CA ASP A 24 10.46 1.69 4.67
C ASP A 24 11.10 0.62 3.76
N ASP A 25 10.75 -0.66 3.93
CA ASP A 25 11.24 -1.81 3.19
C ASP A 25 10.38 -2.11 1.96
N ASP A 26 11.05 -2.55 0.90
CA ASP A 26 10.40 -3.01 -0.31
C ASP A 26 9.63 -4.31 -0.07
N VAL A 27 8.43 -4.40 -0.65
CA VAL A 27 7.67 -5.65 -0.70
C VAL A 27 7.91 -6.31 -2.06
N PRO A 28 8.63 -7.46 -2.11
CA PRO A 28 8.95 -8.12 -3.37
C PRO A 28 7.73 -8.76 -4.04
N SER A 29 6.66 -9.03 -3.27
CA SER A 29 5.39 -9.50 -3.81
C SER A 29 4.20 -9.09 -2.95
N LEU A 30 3.22 -8.43 -3.58
CA LEU A 30 1.93 -8.08 -2.98
C LEU A 30 1.06 -9.32 -2.70
N SER A 31 1.20 -10.37 -3.53
CA SER A 31 0.42 -11.61 -3.38
C SER A 31 0.76 -12.30 -2.06
N SER A 32 2.03 -12.29 -1.67
CA SER A 32 2.52 -12.85 -0.40
C SER A 32 1.98 -12.11 0.83
N HIS A 33 1.52 -10.87 0.65
CA HIS A 33 0.94 -10.03 1.69
C HIS A 33 -0.60 -9.99 1.63
N GLY A 34 -1.20 -10.88 0.84
CA GLY A 34 -2.65 -11.03 0.73
C GLY A 34 -3.32 -10.00 -0.17
N PHE A 35 -2.56 -9.28 -1.00
CA PHE A 35 -3.06 -8.44 -2.09
C PHE A 35 -2.77 -9.14 -3.42
N THR A 36 -3.68 -10.01 -3.84
CA THR A 36 -3.44 -10.94 -4.95
C THR A 36 -4.07 -10.53 -6.27
N ASP A 37 -5.05 -9.63 -6.27
CA ASP A 37 -5.95 -9.47 -7.42
C ASP A 37 -5.99 -8.04 -7.99
N ARG A 38 -6.36 -7.03 -7.17
CA ARG A 38 -6.51 -5.66 -7.67
C ARG A 38 -6.24 -4.61 -6.59
N VAL A 39 -5.65 -3.50 -7.03
CA VAL A 39 -5.59 -2.23 -6.27
C VAL A 39 -6.52 -1.23 -6.95
N GLY A 40 -7.49 -0.71 -6.20
CA GLY A 40 -8.46 0.27 -6.67
C GLY A 40 -8.10 1.72 -6.35
N SER A 41 -7.30 1.94 -5.30
CA SER A 41 -6.75 3.27 -4.96
C SER A 41 -5.51 3.17 -4.09
N ILE A 42 -4.71 4.25 -4.05
CA ILE A 42 -3.41 4.30 -3.37
C ILE A 42 -3.26 5.67 -2.67
N THR A 43 -2.72 5.68 -1.46
CA THR A 43 -2.25 6.90 -0.80
C THR A 43 -0.76 6.81 -0.51
N VAL A 44 -0.02 7.87 -0.83
CA VAL A 44 1.41 8.00 -0.50
C VAL A 44 1.54 9.02 0.62
N GLY A 45 2.09 8.61 1.76
CA GLY A 45 2.36 9.49 2.89
C GLY A 45 3.63 10.31 2.68
N CYS A 46 4.71 9.62 2.31
CA CYS A 46 5.96 10.19 1.82
C CYS A 46 6.78 9.10 1.11
N GLY A 47 7.71 9.51 0.24
CA GLY A 47 8.39 8.64 -0.72
C GLY A 47 8.06 9.06 -2.16
N SER A 48 8.78 8.49 -3.13
CA SER A 48 8.61 8.81 -4.56
C SER A 48 8.44 7.56 -5.40
#